data_AF-A0A067BFN9-F1
#
_entry.id   AF-A0A067BFN9-F1
#
_cell.length_a   1.000
_cell.length_b   1.000
_cell.length_c   1.000
_cell.angle_alpha   90.00
_cell.angle_beta   90.00
_cell.angle_gamma   90.00
#
_symmetry.space_group_name_H-M   'P 1'
#
loop_
_entity.id
_entity.type
_entity.pdbx_description
1 polymer ?
#
loop_
_entity_poly.entity_id
_entity_poly.type
_entity_poly.pdbx_seq_one_letter_code
_entity_poly.pdbx_strand_id
1 'polypeptide(L)'
;MLAMASSLAADYDDTSFIFDDADGEESHADHPVVACAVDEAAGVCLIPSVHARGLVTTAPSVASILTHAHAYAGDVDTKRFAGETLGYVTPWNSHGYDTAKTFRRKFTYIAPVWYQIRHDASRAPVLTGGHDVDADWIAAVRGRDGLGPSIVPRFMFEMPSLSAAEASQVLSLLLHEVQTQGFDGLTLEVSPSTKRTVLTTNRSPSSTSRCPSSRRSAKRLQRPSACYCWSCLQASATILPHVHRFSVNAYDYSSMGPNAPLPWLQATLQQLETSPKFLMGLAFYGYDTNAALEAVIGSTFLTLLKAHTPDVQWDAVAHECKFIYADGRRHVYYPCLQSIQDRLALYAETQVGAAIWEIGQGLDYFFDLL
;
A
#
# COMPACT_ATOMS: atom_id res chain seq x y z
N MET A 1 29.12 -18.98 42.59
CA MET A 1 27.65 -18.86 42.59
C MET A 1 27.33 -17.56 41.85
N LEU A 2 27.17 -17.55 40.52
CA LEU A 2 25.94 -17.92 39.77
C LEU A 2 24.70 -17.36 40.49
N ALA A 3 23.91 -16.45 39.92
CA ALA A 3 23.10 -16.52 38.70
C ALA A 3 22.45 -15.13 38.49
N MET A 4 21.87 -14.67 37.38
CA MET A 4 21.66 -15.10 35.99
C MET A 4 21.16 -13.82 35.30
N ALA A 5 21.87 -13.32 34.28
CA ALA A 5 21.33 -12.36 33.34
C ALA A 5 20.83 -13.17 32.14
N SER A 6 19.52 -13.31 32.00
CA SER A 6 18.92 -14.02 30.87
C SER A 6 18.63 -13.03 29.74
N SER A 7 19.27 -13.30 28.61
CA SER A 7 18.98 -12.74 27.30
C SER A 7 17.54 -13.04 26.89
N LEU A 8 16.85 -12.05 26.33
CA LEU A 8 15.76 -12.27 25.39
C LEU A 8 16.28 -11.83 24.02
N ALA A 9 17.11 -12.68 23.43
CA ALA A 9 17.15 -12.84 21.99
C ALA A 9 15.81 -13.49 21.63
N ALA A 10 14.98 -12.79 20.87
CA ALA A 10 13.87 -13.44 20.20
C ALA A 10 14.48 -14.18 19.02
N ASP A 11 14.64 -15.49 19.16
CA ASP A 11 14.81 -16.42 18.05
C ASP A 11 13.67 -16.16 17.07
N TYR A 12 14.02 -15.67 15.89
CA TYR A 12 13.15 -15.64 14.74
C TYR A 12 13.33 -17.01 14.09
N ASP A 13 12.38 -17.90 14.37
CA ASP A 13 12.41 -19.28 13.88
C ASP A 13 12.29 -19.29 12.36
N ASP A 14 13.34 -19.82 11.73
CA ASP A 14 13.55 -19.99 10.30
C ASP A 14 12.71 -21.19 9.82
N THR A 15 11.39 -21.03 9.87
CA THR A 15 10.48 -22.00 9.26
C THR A 15 10.30 -21.60 7.80
N SER A 16 10.86 -22.45 6.94
CA SER A 16 10.66 -22.46 5.50
C SER A 16 9.19 -22.20 5.15
N PHE A 17 8.91 -21.01 4.62
CA PHE A 17 7.65 -20.72 3.94
C PHE A 17 7.65 -21.50 2.62
N ILE A 18 7.18 -22.74 2.71
CA ILE A 18 6.77 -23.50 1.54
C ILE A 18 5.48 -22.84 1.08
N PHE A 19 5.44 -22.40 -0.18
CA PHE A 19 4.20 -22.15 -0.89
C PHE A 19 3.44 -23.48 -0.92
N ASP A 20 2.60 -23.70 0.07
CA ASP A 20 1.65 -24.79 0.03
C ASP A 20 0.58 -24.33 -0.97
N ASP A 21 0.67 -24.82 -2.20
CA ASP A 21 -0.40 -24.83 -3.21
C ASP A 21 -1.56 -25.73 -2.75
N ALA A 22 -1.89 -25.67 -1.46
CA ALA A 22 -3.14 -26.17 -0.96
C ALA A 22 -4.18 -25.17 -1.45
N ASP A 23 -4.79 -25.50 -2.59
CA ASP A 23 -6.11 -25.06 -3.01
C ASP A 23 -7.07 -25.22 -1.82
N GLY A 24 -7.05 -24.25 -0.91
CA GLY A 24 -8.15 -23.94 -0.07
C GLY A 24 -9.20 -23.41 -1.02
N GLU A 25 -10.01 -24.31 -1.57
CA GLU A 25 -11.36 -23.98 -1.98
C GLU A 25 -11.97 -23.19 -0.82
N GLU A 26 -11.90 -21.85 -0.89
CA GLU A 26 -12.90 -21.03 -0.24
C GLU A 26 -14.19 -21.60 -0.78
N SER A 27 -14.86 -22.38 0.08
CA SER A 27 -16.20 -22.87 -0.16
C SER A 27 -16.95 -21.76 -0.85
N HIS A 28 -17.56 -22.02 -2.00
CA HIS A 28 -18.52 -21.13 -2.64
C HIS A 28 -19.57 -20.76 -1.60
N ALA A 29 -19.26 -19.75 -0.78
CA ALA A 29 -20.20 -19.11 0.09
C ALA A 29 -21.20 -18.52 -0.88
N ASP A 30 -22.47 -18.78 -0.60
CA ASP A 30 -23.61 -18.40 -1.41
C ASP A 30 -23.67 -16.86 -1.49
N HIS A 31 -22.80 -16.27 -2.31
CA HIS A 31 -22.69 -14.85 -2.48
C HIS A 31 -23.94 -14.40 -3.24
N PRO A 32 -24.58 -13.30 -2.81
CA PRO A 32 -25.78 -12.83 -3.47
C PRO A 32 -25.56 -12.66 -4.97
N VAL A 33 -26.42 -13.27 -5.79
CA VAL A 33 -26.31 -13.20 -7.25
C VAL A 33 -26.50 -11.74 -7.69
N VAL A 34 -25.43 -11.12 -8.17
CA VAL A 34 -25.46 -9.77 -8.73
C VAL A 34 -25.89 -9.86 -10.19
N ALA A 35 -26.92 -9.09 -10.56
CA ALA A 35 -27.41 -9.05 -11.93
C ALA A 35 -26.30 -8.56 -12.88
N CYS A 36 -26.11 -9.31 -13.97
CA CYS A 36 -25.23 -8.96 -15.07
C CYS A 36 -26.05 -8.49 -16.28
N ALA A 37 -25.45 -7.63 -17.11
CA ALA A 37 -26.02 -7.22 -18.38
C ALA A 37 -25.55 -8.20 -19.46
N VAL A 38 -26.48 -8.68 -20.28
CA VAL A 38 -26.15 -9.56 -21.42
C VAL A 38 -25.59 -8.69 -22.53
N ASP A 39 -24.33 -8.92 -22.89
CA ASP A 39 -23.78 -8.44 -24.15
C ASP A 39 -24.18 -9.43 -25.25
N GLU A 40 -25.22 -9.09 -26.02
CA GLU A 40 -25.72 -9.96 -27.09
C GLU A 40 -24.71 -10.19 -28.21
N ALA A 41 -23.73 -9.29 -28.40
CA ALA A 41 -22.69 -9.45 -29.42
C ALA A 41 -21.58 -10.41 -28.95
N ALA A 42 -21.23 -10.40 -27.66
CA ALA A 42 -20.23 -11.29 -27.08
C ALA A 42 -20.82 -12.62 -26.59
N GLY A 43 -22.14 -12.70 -26.36
CA GLY A 43 -22.79 -13.86 -25.76
C GLY A 43 -22.40 -14.09 -24.29
N VAL A 44 -21.92 -13.05 -23.60
CA VAL A 44 -21.42 -13.12 -22.22
C VAL A 44 -22.25 -12.18 -21.33
N CYS A 45 -22.53 -12.62 -20.11
CA CYS A 45 -23.16 -11.80 -19.09
C CYS A 45 -22.08 -11.08 -18.28
N LEU A 46 -21.98 -9.76 -18.43
CA LEU A 46 -20.97 -8.93 -17.75
C LEU A 46 -21.62 -8.10 -16.64
N ILE A 47 -21.04 -8.13 -15.45
CA ILE A 47 -21.46 -7.26 -14.36
C ILE A 47 -21.10 -5.80 -14.75
N PRO A 48 -22.04 -4.84 -14.71
CA PRO A 48 -21.73 -3.44 -14.96
C PRO A 48 -20.84 -2.83 -13.87
N SER A 49 -20.13 -1.74 -14.18
CA SER A 49 -19.30 -1.04 -13.20
C SER A 49 -20.06 -0.56 -11.97
N VAL A 50 -19.34 -0.35 -10.86
CA VAL A 50 -19.90 0.30 -9.66
C VAL A 50 -20.58 1.65 -9.96
N HIS A 51 -20.12 2.41 -10.96
CA HIS A 51 -20.79 3.64 -11.40
C HIS A 51 -22.13 3.35 -12.05
N ALA A 52 -22.18 2.40 -12.99
CA ALA A 52 -23.41 2.02 -13.68
C ALA A 52 -24.45 1.39 -12.72
N ARG A 53 -23.97 0.73 -11.67
CA ARG A 53 -24.80 0.17 -10.59
C ARG A 53 -25.18 1.20 -9.51
N GLY A 54 -24.71 2.44 -9.59
CA GLY A 54 -25.02 3.50 -8.61
C GLY A 54 -24.46 3.24 -7.21
N LEU A 55 -23.37 2.47 -7.09
CA LEU A 55 -22.78 2.06 -5.82
C LEU A 55 -21.76 3.08 -5.26
N VAL A 56 -21.32 4.03 -6.09
CA VAL A 56 -20.49 5.16 -5.67
C VAL A 56 -21.41 6.23 -5.05
N THR A 57 -21.54 6.20 -3.72
CA THR A 57 -22.48 7.04 -2.97
C THR A 57 -21.96 7.39 -1.58
N THR A 58 -22.40 8.52 -1.05
CA THR A 58 -22.17 8.97 0.33
C THR A 58 -23.11 8.31 1.35
N ALA A 59 -24.06 7.47 0.91
CA ALA A 59 -24.97 6.75 1.79
C ALA A 59 -24.98 5.22 1.51
N PRO A 60 -23.83 4.53 1.63
CA PRO A 60 -23.77 3.10 1.37
C PRO A 60 -24.48 2.33 2.49
N SER A 61 -25.36 1.39 2.15
CA SER A 61 -25.99 0.51 3.12
C SER A 61 -25.17 -0.76 3.35
N VAL A 62 -25.24 -1.33 4.57
CA VAL A 62 -24.60 -2.62 4.89
C VAL A 62 -25.04 -3.71 3.93
N ALA A 63 -26.35 -3.80 3.64
CA ALA A 63 -26.89 -4.77 2.69
C ALA A 63 -26.27 -4.63 1.30
N SER A 64 -26.12 -3.39 0.81
CA SER A 64 -25.48 -3.12 -0.49
C SER A 64 -24.00 -3.54 -0.49
N ILE A 65 -23.25 -3.21 0.56
CA ILE A 65 -21.83 -3.58 0.67
C ILE A 65 -21.69 -5.10 0.68
N LEU A 66 -22.43 -5.80 1.55
CA LEU A 66 -22.35 -7.26 1.68
C LEU A 66 -22.78 -8.00 0.40
N THR A 67 -23.68 -7.40 -0.39
CA THR A 67 -24.14 -7.94 -1.68
C THR A 67 -23.09 -7.76 -2.77
N HIS A 68 -22.39 -6.62 -2.80
CA HIS A 68 -21.61 -6.22 -3.97
C HIS A 68 -20.09 -6.20 -3.76
N ALA A 69 -19.57 -6.34 -2.54
CA ALA A 69 -18.14 -6.19 -2.24
C ALA A 69 -17.22 -7.06 -3.11
N HIS A 70 -17.65 -8.29 -3.43
CA HIS A 70 -16.92 -9.24 -4.28
C HIS A 70 -17.28 -9.15 -5.76
N ALA A 71 -18.33 -8.40 -6.11
CA ALA A 71 -18.84 -8.30 -7.47
C ALA A 71 -18.25 -7.07 -8.16
N TYR A 72 -17.17 -7.28 -8.91
CA TYR A 72 -16.53 -6.30 -9.79
C TYR A 72 -17.05 -6.40 -11.23
N ALA A 73 -16.75 -5.39 -12.04
CA ALA A 73 -17.19 -5.30 -13.41
C ALA A 73 -16.54 -6.36 -14.31
N GLY A 74 -17.28 -6.85 -15.29
CA GLY A 74 -16.77 -7.84 -16.25
C GLY A 74 -15.64 -7.32 -17.15
N ASP A 75 -15.42 -6.01 -17.21
CA ASP A 75 -14.38 -5.36 -18.01
C ASP A 75 -13.09 -5.11 -17.21
N VAL A 76 -12.57 -6.16 -16.58
CA VAL A 76 -11.36 -6.12 -15.72
C VAL A 76 -10.12 -5.49 -16.35
N ASP A 77 -10.04 -5.54 -17.68
CA ASP A 77 -8.95 -4.97 -18.48
C ASP A 77 -9.08 -3.45 -18.74
N THR A 78 -10.20 -2.84 -18.35
CA THR A 78 -10.48 -1.41 -18.58
C THR A 78 -9.94 -0.56 -17.44
N LYS A 79 -8.95 0.29 -17.72
CA LYS A 79 -8.41 1.28 -16.76
C LYS A 79 -9.23 2.58 -16.80
N ARG A 80 -9.83 2.97 -15.68
CA ARG A 80 -10.69 4.16 -15.56
C ARG A 80 -9.98 5.38 -14.96
N PHE A 81 -9.00 5.16 -14.09
CA PHE A 81 -8.14 6.21 -13.58
C PHE A 81 -7.01 6.48 -14.57
N ALA A 82 -6.97 7.70 -15.11
CA ALA A 82 -5.98 8.07 -16.14
C ALA A 82 -4.54 8.19 -15.59
N GLY A 83 -4.39 8.41 -14.28
CA GLY A 83 -3.08 8.53 -13.64
C GLY A 83 -2.32 7.19 -13.57
N GLU A 84 -1.03 7.26 -13.29
CA GLU A 84 -0.25 6.06 -13.01
C GLU A 84 -0.69 5.42 -11.69
N THR A 85 -0.70 4.09 -11.65
CA THR A 85 -1.16 3.34 -10.47
C THR A 85 -0.09 2.34 -10.05
N LEU A 86 0.39 2.45 -8.82
CA LEU A 86 1.27 1.49 -8.17
C LEU A 86 0.45 0.64 -7.20
N GLY A 87 0.53 -0.68 -7.29
CA GLY A 87 -0.03 -1.60 -6.29
C GLY A 87 1.06 -2.32 -5.50
N TYR A 88 1.02 -2.25 -4.17
CA TYR A 88 1.86 -3.10 -3.32
C TYR A 88 1.19 -4.47 -3.13
N VAL A 89 2.01 -5.53 -3.09
CA VAL A 89 1.58 -6.91 -2.84
C VAL A 89 2.42 -7.48 -1.70
N THR A 90 1.79 -8.02 -0.67
CA THR A 90 2.48 -8.51 0.53
C THR A 90 2.30 -10.02 0.73
N PRO A 91 3.34 -10.77 1.13
CA PRO A 91 3.24 -12.21 1.39
C PRO A 91 2.18 -12.62 2.42
N TRP A 92 1.91 -11.77 3.42
CA TRP A 92 0.93 -12.05 4.49
C TRP A 92 -0.53 -11.71 4.14
N ASN A 93 -0.80 -11.17 2.94
CA ASN A 93 -2.14 -11.00 2.39
C ASN A 93 -2.18 -11.59 0.97
N SER A 94 -2.27 -12.92 0.88
CA SER A 94 -2.15 -13.68 -0.37
C SER A 94 -3.14 -13.26 -1.47
N HIS A 95 -4.33 -12.76 -1.10
CA HIS A 95 -5.32 -12.19 -2.04
C HIS A 95 -4.73 -11.13 -2.98
N GLY A 96 -3.69 -10.41 -2.54
CA GLY A 96 -3.01 -9.42 -3.37
C GLY A 96 -2.35 -10.02 -4.62
N TYR A 97 -1.90 -11.28 -4.56
CA TYR A 97 -1.31 -11.98 -5.70
C TYR A 97 -2.34 -12.28 -6.78
N ASP A 98 -3.56 -12.69 -6.39
CA ASP A 98 -4.67 -12.95 -7.31
C ASP A 98 -5.25 -11.67 -7.89
N THR A 99 -5.35 -10.64 -7.05
CA THR A 99 -5.74 -9.29 -7.46
C THR A 99 -4.78 -8.72 -8.51
N ALA A 100 -3.47 -8.88 -8.31
CA ALA A 100 -2.46 -8.43 -9.28
C ALA A 100 -2.63 -9.09 -10.65
N LYS A 101 -2.95 -10.40 -10.69
CA LYS A 101 -3.21 -11.16 -11.93
C LYS A 101 -4.51 -10.71 -12.59
N THR A 102 -5.60 -10.64 -11.82
CA THR A 102 -6.96 -10.35 -12.30
C THR A 102 -7.07 -8.94 -12.86
N PHE A 103 -6.50 -7.96 -12.17
CA PHE A 103 -6.64 -6.54 -12.48
C PHE A 103 -5.38 -5.93 -13.07
N ARG A 104 -4.45 -6.75 -13.59
CA ARG A 104 -3.12 -6.34 -14.09
C ARG A 104 -3.12 -5.07 -14.95
N ARG A 105 -4.10 -4.91 -15.85
CA ARG A 105 -4.16 -3.76 -16.78
C ARG A 105 -4.57 -2.44 -16.12
N LYS A 106 -5.01 -2.47 -14.87
CA LYS A 106 -5.33 -1.27 -14.08
C LYS A 106 -4.09 -0.69 -13.40
N PHE A 107 -2.96 -1.41 -13.41
CA PHE A 107 -1.71 -0.98 -12.79
C PHE A 107 -0.68 -0.55 -13.84
N THR A 108 0.08 0.47 -13.47
CA THR A 108 1.33 0.82 -14.19
C THR A 108 2.50 0.07 -13.57
N TYR A 109 2.48 -0.08 -12.24
CA TYR A 109 3.54 -0.69 -11.46
C TYR A 109 2.94 -1.68 -10.44
N ILE A 110 3.61 -2.81 -10.24
CA ILE A 110 3.36 -3.72 -9.11
C ILE A 110 4.64 -3.86 -8.30
N ALA A 111 4.57 -3.58 -7.00
CA ALA A 111 5.71 -3.66 -6.08
C ALA A 111 5.47 -4.78 -5.05
N PRO A 112 5.90 -6.02 -5.34
CA PRO A 112 5.89 -7.07 -4.33
C PRO A 112 6.84 -6.76 -3.17
N VAL A 113 6.43 -7.10 -1.96
CA VAL A 113 7.10 -6.75 -0.70
C VAL A 113 7.92 -7.94 -0.16
N TRP A 114 8.95 -8.33 -0.91
CA TRP A 114 9.80 -9.48 -0.57
C TRP A 114 11.08 -9.11 0.16
N TYR A 115 11.73 -8.01 -0.22
CA TYR A 115 13.14 -7.80 0.11
C TYR A 115 13.40 -6.88 1.31
N GLN A 116 14.46 -7.20 2.06
CA GLN A 116 15.05 -6.33 3.07
C GLN A 116 16.57 -6.26 2.91
N ILE A 117 17.13 -5.09 3.21
CA ILE A 117 18.56 -4.83 3.24
C ILE A 117 18.97 -4.72 4.71
N ARG A 118 19.81 -5.66 5.15
CA ARG A 118 20.19 -5.85 6.56
C ARG A 118 21.70 -5.96 6.71
N HIS A 119 22.18 -5.92 7.94
CA HIS A 119 23.51 -6.38 8.29
C HIS A 119 23.46 -7.86 8.65
N ASP A 120 24.37 -8.65 8.10
CA ASP A 120 24.59 -10.03 8.53
C ASP A 120 25.30 -10.12 9.90
N ALA A 121 25.63 -11.33 10.34
CA ALA A 121 26.38 -11.57 11.59
C ALA A 121 27.78 -10.91 11.59
N SER A 122 28.38 -10.69 10.43
CA SER A 122 29.68 -10.05 10.25
C SER A 122 29.61 -8.52 10.11
N ARG A 123 28.40 -7.94 10.18
CA ARG A 123 28.11 -6.51 9.90
C ARG A 123 28.34 -6.10 8.45
N ALA A 124 28.32 -7.04 7.51
CA ALA A 124 28.29 -6.75 6.09
C ALA A 124 26.84 -6.52 5.62
N PRO A 125 26.59 -5.58 4.69
CA PRO A 125 25.29 -5.46 4.05
C PRO A 125 24.92 -6.74 3.30
N VAL A 126 23.71 -7.23 3.50
CA VAL A 126 23.14 -8.40 2.84
C VAL A 126 21.71 -8.10 2.40
N LEU A 127 21.31 -8.72 1.29
CA LEU A 127 19.95 -8.72 0.78
C LEU A 127 19.26 -10.03 1.19
N THR A 128 18.09 -9.92 1.82
CA THR A 128 17.26 -11.07 2.24
C THR A 128 15.89 -11.04 1.57
N GLY A 129 15.18 -12.17 1.57
CA GLY A 129 13.82 -12.30 1.02
C GLY A 129 13.75 -12.84 -0.42
N GLY A 130 14.89 -13.11 -1.07
CA GLY A 130 14.91 -13.63 -2.44
C GLY A 130 14.26 -15.00 -2.65
N HIS A 131 13.94 -15.74 -1.58
CA HIS A 131 13.20 -17.01 -1.68
C HIS A 131 11.70 -16.82 -1.91
N ASP A 132 11.15 -15.62 -1.65
CA ASP A 132 9.74 -15.30 -1.89
C ASP A 132 9.45 -14.95 -3.36
N VAL A 133 10.48 -14.91 -4.20
CA VAL A 133 10.32 -14.56 -5.62
C VAL A 133 9.62 -15.70 -6.36
N ASP A 134 8.49 -15.38 -6.95
CA ASP A 134 7.74 -16.28 -7.82
C ASP A 134 7.80 -15.80 -9.28
N ALA A 135 8.58 -16.53 -10.09
CA ALA A 135 8.76 -16.23 -11.51
C ALA A 135 7.49 -16.48 -12.34
N ASP A 136 6.70 -17.49 -11.98
CA ASP A 136 5.47 -17.84 -12.69
C ASP A 136 4.38 -16.79 -12.39
N TRP A 137 4.28 -16.34 -11.14
CA TRP A 137 3.42 -15.21 -10.78
C TRP A 137 3.82 -13.92 -11.51
N ILE A 138 5.11 -13.59 -11.56
CA ILE A 138 5.61 -12.43 -12.32
C ILE A 138 5.19 -12.52 -13.79
N ALA A 139 5.35 -13.69 -14.41
CA ALA A 139 4.96 -13.91 -15.80
C ALA A 139 3.44 -13.77 -16.00
N ALA A 140 2.63 -14.28 -15.05
CA ALA A 140 1.18 -14.16 -15.09
C ALA A 140 0.71 -12.70 -14.97
N VAL A 141 1.29 -11.91 -14.05
CA VAL A 141 0.96 -10.50 -13.85
C VAL A 141 1.37 -9.66 -15.07
N ARG A 142 2.55 -9.88 -15.64
CA ARG A 142 2.98 -9.21 -16.89
C ARG A 142 2.06 -9.55 -18.06
N GLY A 143 1.51 -10.77 -18.08
CA GLY A 143 0.75 -11.28 -19.22
C GLY A 143 1.64 -11.43 -20.47
N ARG A 144 1.02 -11.80 -21.59
CA ARG A 144 1.73 -12.12 -22.85
C ARG A 144 1.55 -11.09 -23.96
N ASP A 145 0.75 -10.05 -23.70
CA ASP A 145 0.35 -9.03 -24.68
C ASP A 145 1.17 -7.74 -24.60
N GLY A 146 2.11 -7.65 -23.67
CA GLY A 146 2.93 -6.45 -23.45
C GLY A 146 2.18 -5.27 -22.83
N LEU A 147 0.97 -5.49 -22.31
CA LEU A 147 0.13 -4.47 -21.67
C LEU A 147 0.05 -4.62 -20.14
N GLY A 148 0.83 -5.53 -19.56
CA GLY A 148 0.94 -5.68 -18.11
C GLY A 148 1.79 -4.60 -17.44
N PRO A 149 1.74 -4.53 -16.10
CA PRO A 149 2.48 -3.56 -15.32
C PRO A 149 3.98 -3.91 -15.26
N SER A 150 4.79 -2.90 -14.98
CA SER A 150 6.20 -3.10 -14.60
C SER A 150 6.30 -3.67 -13.19
N ILE A 151 7.12 -4.70 -13.01
CA ILE A 151 7.38 -5.33 -11.72
C ILE A 151 8.58 -4.62 -11.06
N VAL A 152 8.31 -3.92 -9.96
CA VAL A 152 9.27 -3.04 -9.25
C VAL A 152 9.31 -3.36 -7.75
N PRO A 153 9.89 -4.51 -7.35
CA PRO A 153 9.84 -4.99 -5.97
C PRO A 153 10.32 -3.96 -4.94
N ARG A 154 9.74 -4.03 -3.75
CA ARG A 154 10.10 -3.15 -2.63
C ARG A 154 11.31 -3.72 -1.90
N PHE A 155 12.33 -2.88 -1.72
CA PHE A 155 13.53 -3.16 -0.95
C PHE A 155 13.53 -2.27 0.30
N MET A 156 13.31 -2.89 1.46
CA MET A 156 13.29 -2.16 2.74
C MET A 156 14.69 -2.01 3.32
N PHE A 157 15.11 -0.79 3.58
CA PHE A 157 16.38 -0.52 4.23
C PHE A 157 16.23 -0.58 5.76
N GLU A 158 16.74 -1.65 6.37
CA GLU A 158 16.63 -1.90 7.82
C GLU A 158 17.95 -1.69 8.57
N MET A 159 18.98 -1.18 7.88
CA MET A 159 20.23 -0.83 8.51
C MET A 159 20.13 0.55 9.22
N PRO A 160 20.78 0.74 10.37
CA PRO A 160 20.69 1.99 11.14
C PRO A 160 21.45 3.16 10.52
N SER A 161 22.46 2.87 9.70
CA SER A 161 23.30 3.84 9.00
C SER A 161 23.89 3.21 7.74
N LEU A 162 24.37 4.03 6.82
CA LEU A 162 25.03 3.59 5.60
C LEU A 162 26.33 4.38 5.42
N SER A 163 27.48 3.72 5.48
CA SER A 163 28.75 4.35 5.08
C SER A 163 28.89 4.44 3.56
N ALA A 164 29.81 5.25 3.06
CA ALA A 164 30.08 5.37 1.61
C ALA A 164 30.57 4.05 0.97
N ALA A 165 31.28 3.20 1.75
CA ALA A 165 31.72 1.89 1.28
C ALA A 165 30.55 0.91 1.19
N GLU A 166 29.73 0.82 2.25
CA GLU A 166 28.51 0.00 2.26
C GLU A 166 27.52 0.44 1.20
N ALA A 167 27.43 1.74 0.93
CA ALA A 167 26.61 2.31 -0.14
C ALA A 167 26.88 1.65 -1.51
N SER A 168 28.15 1.47 -1.86
CA SER A 168 28.54 0.84 -3.13
C SER A 168 28.23 -0.66 -3.15
N GLN A 169 28.37 -1.33 -2.00
CA GLN A 169 28.02 -2.74 -1.84
C GLN A 169 26.52 -2.97 -1.95
N VAL A 170 25.72 -2.18 -1.25
CA VAL A 170 24.24 -2.21 -1.34
C VAL A 170 23.78 -1.95 -2.76
N LEU A 171 24.34 -0.94 -3.44
CA LEU A 171 24.00 -0.69 -4.84
C LEU A 171 24.32 -1.91 -5.73
N SER A 172 25.46 -2.56 -5.50
CA SER A 172 25.84 -3.77 -6.25
C SER A 172 24.89 -4.93 -6.00
N LEU A 173 24.47 -5.15 -4.75
CA LEU A 173 23.48 -6.17 -4.38
C LEU A 173 22.13 -5.92 -5.06
N LEU A 174 21.64 -4.68 -5.02
CA LEU A 174 20.37 -4.29 -5.63
C LEU A 174 20.38 -4.46 -7.15
N LEU A 175 21.43 -3.98 -7.82
CA LEU A 175 21.55 -4.09 -9.27
C LEU A 175 21.70 -5.54 -9.71
N HIS A 176 22.46 -6.34 -8.96
CA HIS A 176 22.60 -7.76 -9.24
C HIS A 176 21.24 -8.47 -9.14
N GLU A 177 20.47 -8.23 -8.08
CA GLU A 177 19.16 -8.88 -7.91
C GLU A 177 18.17 -8.48 -9.01
N VAL A 178 18.07 -7.18 -9.32
CA VAL A 178 17.20 -6.67 -10.40
C VAL A 178 17.54 -7.32 -11.74
N GLN A 179 18.82 -7.50 -12.04
CA GLN A 179 19.27 -8.15 -13.28
C GLN A 179 19.00 -9.66 -13.26
N THR A 180 19.31 -10.34 -12.16
CA THR A 180 19.15 -11.79 -12.02
C THR A 180 17.69 -12.22 -12.13
N GLN A 181 16.78 -11.50 -11.48
CA GLN A 181 15.34 -11.82 -11.50
C GLN A 181 14.60 -11.18 -12.68
N GLY A 182 15.27 -10.32 -13.46
CA GLY A 182 14.67 -9.61 -14.58
C GLY A 182 13.54 -8.67 -14.14
N PHE A 183 13.70 -7.94 -13.04
CA PHE A 183 12.76 -6.90 -12.61
C PHE A 183 12.84 -5.67 -13.51
N ASP A 184 11.73 -4.96 -13.66
CA ASP A 184 11.66 -3.74 -14.47
C ASP A 184 12.23 -2.51 -13.74
N GLY A 185 12.51 -2.65 -12.45
CA GLY A 185 13.07 -1.64 -11.57
C GLY A 185 12.99 -2.06 -10.11
N LEU A 186 13.06 -1.08 -9.20
CA LEU A 186 12.93 -1.30 -7.77
C LEU A 186 12.23 -0.14 -7.08
N THR A 187 11.62 -0.42 -5.94
CA THR A 187 11.06 0.57 -5.01
C THR A 187 11.90 0.55 -3.73
N LEU A 188 12.72 1.58 -3.51
CA LEU A 188 13.56 1.66 -2.31
C LEU A 188 12.81 2.38 -1.18
N GLU A 189 12.68 1.71 -0.04
CA GLU A 189 12.13 2.32 1.17
C GLU A 189 13.23 2.50 2.21
N VAL A 190 13.40 3.73 2.71
CA VAL A 190 14.40 4.06 3.72
C VAL A 190 13.71 4.64 4.95
N SER A 191 13.88 3.97 6.09
CA SER A 191 13.29 4.44 7.34
C SER A 191 13.80 5.84 7.73
N PRO A 192 12.93 6.73 8.25
CA PRO A 192 13.34 8.02 8.79
C PRO A 192 14.35 7.92 9.95
N SER A 193 14.45 6.76 10.62
CA SER A 193 15.40 6.51 11.71
C SER A 193 16.83 6.25 11.23
N THR A 194 17.04 5.94 9.95
CA THR A 194 18.37 5.80 9.37
C THR A 194 19.03 7.16 9.36
N LYS A 195 20.12 7.32 10.13
CA LYS A 195 20.86 8.58 10.18
C LYS A 195 21.49 8.83 8.81
N ARG A 196 20.80 9.65 8.01
CA ARG A 196 21.19 10.38 6.80
C ARG A 196 22.54 9.94 6.21
N THR A 197 22.50 9.00 5.27
CA THR A 197 23.42 8.96 4.13
C THR A 197 22.56 8.62 2.92
N VAL A 198 22.15 9.67 2.20
CA VAL A 198 21.45 9.52 0.92
C VAL A 198 22.49 9.00 -0.07
N LEU A 199 22.22 7.83 -0.64
CA LEU A 199 22.95 7.29 -1.78
C LEU A 199 22.78 8.26 -2.95
N THR A 200 23.80 9.08 -3.20
CA THR A 200 23.90 9.88 -4.41
C THR A 200 24.83 9.15 -5.39
N THR A 201 24.37 8.94 -6.61
CA THR A 201 25.26 8.63 -7.73
C THR A 201 25.99 9.91 -8.15
N ASN A 202 27.31 9.92 -7.95
CA ASN A 202 28.32 10.82 -8.52
C ASN A 202 28.07 12.35 -8.48
N ARG A 203 28.47 12.99 -7.37
CA ARG A 203 29.41 14.15 -7.37
C ARG A 203 29.84 14.52 -5.93
N SER A 204 31.12 14.90 -5.82
CA SER A 204 31.90 15.24 -4.61
C SER A 204 31.30 16.39 -3.76
N PRO A 205 31.65 16.52 -2.46
CA PRO A 205 30.85 17.19 -1.44
C PRO A 205 31.26 18.64 -1.20
N SER A 206 30.28 19.50 -0.91
CA SER A 206 30.51 20.69 -0.07
C SER A 206 29.18 21.19 0.50
N SER A 207 28.89 20.83 1.75
CA SER A 207 28.49 21.78 2.81
C SER A 207 27.86 21.03 3.98
N THR A 208 28.60 21.05 5.08
CA THR A 208 28.17 20.70 6.43
C THR A 208 27.10 21.68 6.89
N SER A 209 25.96 21.18 7.37
CA SER A 209 25.16 21.93 8.33
C SER A 209 24.66 21.00 9.43
N ARG A 210 25.19 21.28 10.63
CA ARG A 210 24.93 20.64 11.90
C ARG A 210 23.68 21.28 12.49
N CYS A 211 22.71 20.48 12.93
CA CYS A 211 21.55 20.97 13.71
C CYS A 211 21.60 20.37 15.14
N PRO A 212 21.17 21.12 16.17
CA PRO A 212 21.50 20.84 17.56
C PRO A 212 20.69 19.69 18.14
N SER A 213 21.35 18.93 19.02
CA SER A 213 20.74 17.91 19.87
C SER A 213 19.79 18.54 20.88
N SER A 214 18.52 18.15 20.87
CA SER A 214 17.68 18.18 22.06
C SER A 214 17.47 16.75 22.56
N ARG A 215 18.15 16.42 23.66
CA ARG A 215 17.76 15.30 24.51
C ARG A 215 16.42 15.67 25.16
N ARG A 216 15.42 14.78 25.04
CA ARG A 216 14.49 14.49 26.12
C ARG A 216 13.78 13.18 25.85
N SER A 217 14.02 12.23 26.76
CA SER A 217 13.34 10.95 26.88
C SER A 217 11.84 11.17 27.07
N ALA A 218 11.02 10.65 26.16
CA ALA A 218 9.65 10.24 26.43
C ALA A 218 9.19 9.34 25.28
N LYS A 219 8.93 8.07 25.58
CA LYS A 219 8.06 7.21 24.76
C LYS A 219 6.69 7.90 24.71
N ARG A 220 6.39 8.56 23.59
CA ARG A 220 5.04 9.04 23.25
C ARG A 220 4.92 9.05 21.73
N LEU A 221 3.94 8.27 21.28
CA LEU A 221 3.36 8.16 19.95
C LEU A 221 3.51 9.46 19.13
N GLN A 222 4.15 9.35 17.97
CA GLN A 222 4.21 10.42 16.98
C GLN A 222 2.77 10.84 16.64
N ARG A 223 2.40 12.05 17.05
CA ARG A 223 1.18 12.72 16.56
C ARG A 223 1.43 13.19 15.13
N PRO A 224 0.57 12.87 14.14
CA PRO A 224 0.63 13.49 12.82
C PRO A 224 -0.02 14.88 12.86
N SER A 225 0.44 15.75 13.75
CA SER A 225 0.00 17.14 13.77
C SER A 225 0.89 17.97 12.86
N ALA A 226 0.40 18.20 11.63
CA ALA A 226 0.65 19.41 10.83
C ALA A 226 2.10 19.94 10.79
N CYS A 227 3.06 19.04 10.57
CA CYS A 227 4.40 19.41 10.14
C CYS A 227 4.84 18.33 9.15
N TYR A 228 4.49 18.48 7.87
CA TYR A 228 5.32 17.90 6.84
C TYR A 228 6.70 18.48 7.09
N CYS A 229 7.57 17.66 7.67
CA CYS A 229 8.86 18.14 8.13
C CYS A 229 9.52 18.81 6.92
N TRP A 230 9.89 20.08 7.04
CA TRP A 230 10.58 20.82 5.98
C TRP A 230 11.75 20.00 5.39
N SER A 231 12.37 19.14 6.21
CA SER A 231 13.39 18.18 5.76
C SER A 231 12.90 17.13 4.77
N CYS A 232 11.64 16.66 4.85
CA CYS A 232 11.05 15.73 3.88
C CYS A 232 10.80 16.42 2.53
N LEU A 233 10.31 17.67 2.55
CA LEU A 233 10.16 18.49 1.35
C LEU A 233 11.53 18.77 0.69
N GLN A 234 12.53 19.18 1.48
CA GLN A 234 13.90 19.36 0.99
C GLN A 234 14.53 18.05 0.50
N ALA A 235 14.27 16.93 1.18
CA ALA A 235 14.72 15.63 0.73
C ALA A 235 14.10 15.30 -0.62
N SER A 236 12.78 15.49 -0.78
CA SER A 236 12.09 15.28 -2.06
C SER A 236 12.70 16.12 -3.18
N ALA A 237 12.90 17.43 -2.98
CA ALA A 237 13.51 18.30 -3.98
C ALA A 237 14.93 17.86 -4.40
N THR A 238 15.68 17.23 -3.49
CA THR A 238 17.03 16.71 -3.78
C THR A 238 17.00 15.37 -4.51
N ILE A 239 16.03 14.49 -4.21
CA ILE A 239 15.97 13.14 -4.80
C ILE A 239 15.11 13.05 -6.05
N LEU A 240 14.11 13.92 -6.21
CA LEU A 240 13.16 13.91 -7.33
C LEU A 240 13.84 13.91 -8.71
N PRO A 241 14.97 14.62 -8.93
CA PRO A 241 15.71 14.51 -10.19
C PRO A 241 16.30 13.12 -10.47
N HIS A 242 16.51 12.31 -9.44
CA HIS A 242 17.22 11.02 -9.51
C HIS A 242 16.29 9.81 -9.45
N VAL A 243 14.99 10.00 -9.14
CA VAL A 243 14.00 8.92 -9.12
C VAL A 243 13.03 9.02 -10.29
N HIS A 244 12.55 7.86 -10.75
CA HIS A 244 11.50 7.78 -11.77
C HIS A 244 10.16 8.26 -11.20
N ARG A 245 9.78 7.74 -10.03
CA ARG A 245 8.59 8.12 -9.27
C ARG A 245 8.90 8.18 -7.77
N PHE A 246 8.03 8.86 -7.03
CA PHE A 246 8.09 8.94 -5.58
C PHE A 246 6.73 8.54 -4.99
N SER A 247 6.69 7.38 -4.34
CA SER A 247 5.50 6.90 -3.61
C SER A 247 5.38 7.66 -2.29
N VAL A 248 4.29 8.42 -2.14
CA VAL A 248 4.02 9.23 -0.94
C VAL A 248 3.04 8.46 -0.08
N ASN A 249 3.46 7.99 1.09
CA ASN A 249 2.58 7.34 2.07
C ASN A 249 1.63 8.39 2.69
N ALA A 250 0.55 8.71 1.96
CA ALA A 250 -0.44 9.71 2.30
C ALA A 250 -1.68 9.08 2.96
N TYR A 251 -1.44 8.30 3.99
CA TYR A 251 -2.42 7.63 4.85
C TYR A 251 -1.83 7.49 6.26
N ASP A 252 -2.52 6.81 7.17
CA ASP A 252 -2.18 6.72 8.59
C ASP A 252 -2.16 8.09 9.31
N TYR A 253 -3.02 9.01 8.86
CA TYR A 253 -3.18 10.34 9.45
C TYR A 253 -3.60 10.27 10.91
N SER A 254 -4.48 9.34 11.27
CA SER A 254 -4.94 9.15 12.63
C SER A 254 -5.24 7.69 12.90
N SER A 255 -4.66 7.19 14.00
CA SER A 255 -5.01 5.87 14.54
C SER A 255 -6.35 5.89 15.31
N MET A 256 -6.92 7.07 15.52
CA MET A 256 -8.13 7.31 16.32
C MET A 256 -9.26 8.00 15.53
N GLY A 257 -9.12 8.09 14.21
CA GLY A 257 -10.02 8.87 13.36
C GLY A 257 -9.84 8.54 11.89
N PRO A 258 -10.14 9.47 10.98
CA PRO A 258 -10.00 9.22 9.54
C PRO A 258 -8.56 8.85 9.15
N ASN A 259 -8.44 7.93 8.21
CA ASN A 259 -7.16 7.37 7.76
C ASN A 259 -6.37 8.37 6.90
N ALA A 260 -7.05 9.10 6.02
CA ALA A 260 -6.44 10.03 5.08
C ALA A 260 -7.42 11.17 4.70
N PRO A 261 -7.74 12.13 5.59
CA PRO A 261 -8.73 13.17 5.31
C PRO A 261 -8.46 13.92 4.00
N LEU A 262 -9.50 14.13 3.19
CA LEU A 262 -9.34 14.80 1.89
C LEU A 262 -8.75 16.22 1.99
N PRO A 263 -9.15 17.08 2.95
CA PRO A 263 -8.51 18.40 3.11
C PRO A 263 -7.02 18.31 3.48
N TRP A 264 -6.62 17.26 4.20
CA TRP A 264 -5.22 17.02 4.52
C TRP A 264 -4.43 16.58 3.29
N LEU A 265 -4.99 15.69 2.46
CA LEU A 265 -4.39 15.31 1.17
C LEU A 265 -4.21 16.51 0.24
N GLN A 266 -5.22 17.39 0.16
CA GLN A 266 -5.14 18.65 -0.61
C GLN A 266 -4.00 19.55 -0.11
N ALA A 267 -3.93 19.77 1.20
CA ALA A 267 -2.86 20.58 1.80
C ALA A 267 -1.48 19.97 1.61
N THR A 268 -1.39 18.63 1.54
CA THR A 268 -0.14 17.90 1.27
C THR A 268 0.33 18.14 -0.14
N LEU A 269 -0.55 18.01 -1.13
CA LEU A 269 -0.25 18.23 -2.54
C LEU A 269 0.18 19.67 -2.82
N GLN A 270 -0.46 20.64 -2.16
CA GLN A 270 -0.07 22.05 -2.24
C GLN A 270 1.35 22.30 -1.71
N GLN A 271 1.74 21.62 -0.62
CA GLN A 271 3.07 21.76 -0.04
C GLN A 271 4.16 21.05 -0.83
N LEU A 272 3.84 19.92 -1.47
CA LEU A 272 4.79 19.15 -2.27
C LEU A 272 5.14 19.83 -3.61
N GLU A 273 4.54 20.98 -3.95
CA GLU A 273 4.67 21.65 -5.26
C GLU A 273 4.45 20.64 -6.41
N THR A 274 3.22 20.14 -6.52
CA THR A 274 2.72 19.08 -7.42
C THR A 274 3.66 18.74 -8.58
N SER A 275 4.28 17.56 -8.51
CA SER A 275 5.07 16.96 -9.59
C SER A 275 4.35 15.73 -10.13
N PRO A 276 4.31 15.50 -11.46
CA PRO A 276 3.75 14.27 -12.04
C PRO A 276 4.55 13.01 -11.64
N LYS A 277 5.69 13.17 -10.96
CA LYS A 277 6.46 12.05 -10.40
C LYS A 277 5.86 11.49 -9.11
N PHE A 278 4.95 12.20 -8.46
CA PHE A 278 4.34 11.71 -7.21
C PHE A 278 3.27 10.66 -7.50
N LEU A 279 3.29 9.59 -6.70
CA LEU A 279 2.21 8.62 -6.59
C LEU A 279 1.66 8.73 -5.17
N MET A 280 0.47 9.32 -5.03
CA MET A 280 -0.12 9.59 -3.73
C MET A 280 -0.75 8.34 -3.13
N GLY A 281 -0.51 8.12 -1.84
CA GLY A 281 -0.97 6.94 -1.11
C GLY A 281 -2.49 6.82 -1.05
N LEU A 282 -3.00 5.65 -1.39
CA LEU A 282 -4.40 5.26 -1.32
C LEU A 282 -4.50 3.96 -0.50
N ALA A 283 -4.96 4.07 0.75
CA ALA A 283 -5.09 2.90 1.62
C ALA A 283 -6.31 2.05 1.23
N PHE A 284 -6.10 0.74 1.12
CA PHE A 284 -7.14 -0.29 0.96
C PHE A 284 -7.44 -1.01 2.29
N TYR A 285 -6.99 -0.43 3.40
CA TYR A 285 -7.30 -0.86 4.76
C TYR A 285 -7.81 0.31 5.60
N GLY A 286 -8.34 -0.03 6.77
CA GLY A 286 -8.87 0.89 7.75
C GLY A 286 -8.33 0.62 9.16
N TYR A 287 -8.94 1.24 10.16
CA TYR A 287 -8.61 1.04 11.58
C TYR A 287 -9.87 0.92 12.43
N ASP A 288 -9.82 0.03 13.43
CA ASP A 288 -10.70 0.12 14.59
C ASP A 288 -9.99 0.92 15.69
N THR A 289 -10.46 2.15 15.89
CA THR A 289 -9.78 3.17 16.69
C THR A 289 -9.66 2.80 18.16
N ASN A 290 -10.47 1.86 18.68
CA ASN A 290 -10.46 1.51 20.10
C ASN A 290 -10.00 0.07 20.37
N ALA A 291 -9.58 -0.69 19.36
CA ALA A 291 -9.08 -2.06 19.46
C ALA A 291 -7.57 -2.15 19.29
N ALA A 292 -6.80 -1.51 20.20
CA ALA A 292 -5.34 -1.58 20.19
C ALA A 292 -4.65 -1.19 18.86
N LEU A 293 -5.34 -0.38 18.02
CA LEU A 293 -4.87 0.06 16.69
C LEU A 293 -4.73 -1.07 15.68
N GLU A 294 -5.60 -2.08 15.73
CA GLU A 294 -5.62 -3.14 14.71
C GLU A 294 -6.11 -2.61 13.36
N ALA A 295 -5.32 -2.90 12.32
CA ALA A 295 -5.70 -2.63 10.95
C ALA A 295 -6.91 -3.49 10.57
N VAL A 296 -7.90 -2.87 9.93
CA VAL A 296 -9.09 -3.54 9.41
C VAL A 296 -8.92 -3.77 7.92
N ILE A 297 -8.84 -5.03 7.52
CA ILE A 297 -8.83 -5.47 6.12
C ILE A 297 -10.23 -5.87 5.66
N GLY A 298 -10.43 -6.11 4.37
CA GLY A 298 -11.75 -6.38 3.77
C GLY A 298 -12.53 -7.50 4.46
N SER A 299 -11.90 -8.63 4.74
CA SER A 299 -12.54 -9.76 5.45
C SER A 299 -13.01 -9.39 6.87
N THR A 300 -12.18 -8.69 7.63
CA THR A 300 -12.52 -8.16 8.96
C THR A 300 -13.67 -7.15 8.87
N PHE A 301 -13.60 -6.23 7.91
CA PHE A 301 -14.64 -5.23 7.67
C PHE A 301 -15.99 -5.89 7.38
N LEU A 302 -16.05 -6.82 6.43
CA LEU A 302 -17.28 -7.56 6.10
C LEU A 302 -17.81 -8.38 7.28
N THR A 303 -16.92 -8.96 8.09
CA THR A 303 -17.29 -9.69 9.31
C THR A 303 -17.95 -8.77 10.34
N LEU A 304 -17.38 -7.58 10.57
CA LEU A 304 -17.95 -6.59 11.49
C LEU A 304 -19.32 -6.10 11.02
N LEU A 305 -19.48 -5.87 9.70
CA LEU A 305 -20.76 -5.47 9.12
C LEU A 305 -21.83 -6.55 9.28
N LYS A 306 -21.49 -7.83 9.04
CA LYS A 306 -22.41 -8.96 9.24
C LYS A 306 -22.80 -9.13 10.71
N ALA A 307 -21.83 -8.99 11.63
CA ALA A 307 -22.05 -9.24 13.05
C ALA A 307 -22.87 -8.12 13.73
N HIS A 308 -22.68 -6.87 13.33
CA HIS A 308 -23.25 -5.73 14.04
C HIS A 308 -24.31 -4.96 13.25
N THR A 309 -24.38 -5.14 11.92
CA THR A 309 -25.26 -4.41 11.01
C THR A 309 -25.34 -2.90 11.33
N PRO A 310 -24.19 -2.22 11.49
CA PRO A 310 -24.17 -0.83 11.95
C PRO A 310 -24.67 0.13 10.85
N ASP A 311 -24.98 1.36 11.23
CA ASP A 311 -25.19 2.45 10.28
C ASP A 311 -23.83 2.92 9.73
N VAL A 312 -23.63 2.80 8.41
CA VAL A 312 -22.40 3.26 7.75
C VAL A 312 -22.57 4.73 7.37
N GLN A 313 -21.81 5.58 8.02
CA GLN A 313 -21.92 7.03 7.97
C GLN A 313 -20.83 7.63 7.10
N TRP A 314 -21.19 8.69 6.38
CA TRP A 314 -20.25 9.50 5.62
C TRP A 314 -19.74 10.68 6.45
N ASP A 315 -18.42 10.76 6.60
CA ASP A 315 -17.76 11.94 7.12
C ASP A 315 -17.53 12.95 5.99
N ALA A 316 -18.41 13.94 5.88
CA ALA A 316 -18.36 14.94 4.80
C ALA A 316 -17.15 15.87 4.85
N VAL A 317 -16.39 15.89 5.95
CA VAL A 317 -15.16 16.69 6.04
C VAL A 317 -13.97 15.84 5.64
N ALA A 318 -13.86 14.61 6.15
CA ALA A 318 -12.75 13.72 5.81
C ALA A 318 -12.92 13.06 4.43
N HIS A 319 -14.14 13.00 3.91
CA HIS A 319 -14.54 12.20 2.76
C HIS A 319 -14.20 10.72 2.96
N GLU A 320 -14.67 10.16 4.07
CA GLU A 320 -14.45 8.78 4.48
C GLU A 320 -15.73 8.16 5.04
N CYS A 321 -15.86 6.86 4.85
CA CYS A 321 -16.90 6.09 5.51
C CYS A 321 -16.44 5.64 6.90
N LYS A 322 -17.36 5.70 7.86
CA LYS A 322 -17.16 5.22 9.21
C LYS A 322 -18.39 4.53 9.74
N PHE A 323 -18.22 3.66 10.72
CA PHE A 323 -19.34 3.16 11.50
C PHE A 323 -18.95 2.97 12.96
N ILE A 324 -19.97 2.90 13.81
CA ILE A 324 -19.81 2.76 15.25
C ILE A 324 -20.53 1.48 15.67
N TYR A 325 -19.90 0.68 16.52
CA TYR A 325 -20.49 -0.53 17.08
C TYR A 325 -20.12 -0.71 18.56
N ALA A 326 -20.57 -1.81 19.17
CA ALA A 326 -20.36 -2.12 20.58
C ALA A 326 -20.82 -1.00 21.53
N ASP A 327 -22.03 -0.50 21.32
CA ASP A 327 -22.68 0.55 22.12
C ASP A 327 -21.89 1.86 22.17
N GLY A 328 -21.28 2.26 21.06
CA GLY A 328 -20.54 3.52 20.95
C GLY A 328 -19.04 3.41 21.27
N ARG A 329 -18.57 2.24 21.70
CA ARG A 329 -17.19 2.05 22.18
C ARG A 329 -16.17 1.78 21.09
N ARG A 330 -16.58 1.38 19.89
CA ARG A 330 -15.66 1.06 18.79
C ARG A 330 -16.04 1.86 17.56
N HIS A 331 -15.06 2.46 16.91
CA HIS A 331 -15.25 3.31 15.73
C HIS A 331 -14.33 2.76 14.66
N VAL A 332 -14.90 2.46 13.49
CA VAL A 332 -14.15 1.92 12.37
C VAL A 332 -14.18 2.94 11.25
N TYR A 333 -13.00 3.27 10.73
CA TYR A 333 -12.83 3.96 9.45
C TYR A 333 -12.28 2.94 8.47
N TYR A 334 -12.99 2.73 7.36
CA TYR A 334 -12.56 1.84 6.28
C TYR A 334 -12.96 2.47 4.93
N PRO A 335 -12.14 2.33 3.87
CA PRO A 335 -12.46 2.91 2.57
C PRO A 335 -13.84 2.44 2.05
N CYS A 336 -14.53 3.32 1.36
CA CYS A 336 -15.72 3.00 0.59
C CYS A 336 -15.57 3.53 -0.83
N LEU A 337 -16.45 3.11 -1.75
CA LEU A 337 -16.36 3.48 -3.15
C LEU A 337 -16.30 5.00 -3.36
N GLN A 338 -17.13 5.77 -2.64
CA GLN A 338 -17.10 7.24 -2.71
C GLN A 338 -15.78 7.82 -2.18
N SER A 339 -15.24 7.30 -1.07
CA SER A 339 -13.99 7.83 -0.51
C SER A 339 -12.81 7.59 -1.45
N ILE A 340 -12.77 6.44 -2.14
CA ILE A 340 -11.75 6.14 -3.15
C ILE A 340 -11.94 7.04 -4.38
N GLN A 341 -13.17 7.19 -4.86
CA GLN A 341 -13.50 8.05 -6.01
C GLN A 341 -13.04 9.49 -5.78
N ASP A 342 -13.28 10.06 -4.59
CA ASP A 342 -12.91 11.45 -4.28
C ASP A 342 -11.38 11.64 -4.25
N ARG A 343 -10.63 10.63 -3.77
CA ARG A 343 -9.15 10.64 -3.79
C ARG A 343 -8.59 10.53 -5.20
N LEU A 344 -9.12 9.61 -6.01
CA LEU A 344 -8.72 9.47 -7.41
C LEU A 344 -9.05 10.74 -8.21
N ALA A 345 -10.19 11.39 -7.94
CA ALA A 345 -10.53 12.67 -8.56
C ALA A 345 -9.51 13.77 -8.19
N LEU A 346 -9.15 13.88 -6.91
CA LEU A 346 -8.12 14.82 -6.46
C LEU A 346 -6.76 14.54 -7.12
N TYR A 347 -6.36 13.28 -7.22
CA TYR A 347 -5.09 12.90 -7.84
C TYR A 347 -5.07 13.21 -9.34
N ALA A 348 -6.19 12.98 -10.03
CA ALA A 348 -6.35 13.35 -11.43
C ALA A 348 -6.28 14.87 -11.64
N GLU A 349 -7.00 15.65 -10.81
CA GLU A 349 -7.01 17.12 -10.87
C GLU A 349 -5.61 17.71 -10.66
N THR A 350 -4.83 17.11 -9.75
CA THR A 350 -3.47 17.54 -9.40
C THR A 350 -2.37 16.87 -10.22
N GLN A 351 -2.75 16.07 -11.23
CA GLN A 351 -1.85 15.39 -12.16
C GLN A 351 -0.79 14.50 -11.49
N VAL A 352 -1.17 13.85 -10.40
CA VAL A 352 -0.35 12.85 -9.70
C VAL A 352 -0.93 11.45 -9.91
N GLY A 353 -0.12 10.41 -9.71
CA GLY A 353 -0.61 9.04 -9.70
C GLY A 353 -1.11 8.59 -8.32
N ALA A 354 -1.50 7.33 -8.22
CA ALA A 354 -1.93 6.67 -6.99
C ALA A 354 -0.98 5.53 -6.61
N ALA A 355 -0.72 5.35 -5.32
CA ALA A 355 0.04 4.23 -4.76
C ALA A 355 -0.82 3.49 -3.72
N ILE A 356 -1.25 2.27 -4.02
CA ILE A 356 -2.21 1.53 -3.21
C ILE A 356 -1.50 0.62 -2.21
N TRP A 357 -1.72 0.87 -0.93
CA TRP A 357 -1.29 -0.01 0.17
C TRP A 357 -2.51 -0.69 0.82
N GLU A 358 -2.64 -2.01 0.79
CA GLU A 358 -2.10 -2.88 -0.27
C GLU A 358 -3.24 -3.64 -0.93
N ILE A 359 -3.00 -4.20 -2.12
CA ILE A 359 -4.08 -4.62 -3.02
C ILE A 359 -4.78 -5.91 -2.57
N GLY A 360 -4.26 -6.63 -1.58
CA GLY A 360 -4.93 -7.75 -0.91
C GLY A 360 -5.84 -7.36 0.27
N GLN A 361 -5.86 -6.09 0.71
CA GLN A 361 -6.63 -5.65 1.89
C GLN A 361 -8.01 -5.05 1.57
N GLY A 362 -8.24 -4.69 0.31
CA GLY A 362 -9.44 -4.01 -0.15
C GLY A 362 -10.65 -4.93 -0.34
N LEU A 363 -11.69 -4.38 -0.98
CA LEU A 363 -12.83 -5.13 -1.50
C LEU A 363 -12.73 -5.16 -3.02
N ASP A 364 -13.09 -6.27 -3.66
CA ASP A 364 -12.82 -6.51 -5.09
C ASP A 364 -13.48 -5.47 -6.00
N TYR A 365 -14.67 -4.99 -5.65
CA TYR A 365 -15.34 -3.91 -6.39
C TYR A 365 -14.61 -2.54 -6.35
N PHE A 366 -13.57 -2.36 -5.53
CA PHE A 366 -12.76 -1.14 -5.52
C PHE A 366 -11.95 -1.01 -6.82
N PHE A 367 -11.55 -2.13 -7.41
CA PHE A 367 -10.78 -2.15 -8.66
C PHE A 367 -11.62 -1.65 -9.85
N ASP A 368 -12.95 -1.58 -9.75
CA ASP A 368 -13.77 -0.93 -10.77
C ASP A 368 -13.45 0.56 -10.91
N LEU A 369 -12.95 1.22 -9.86
CA LEU A 369 -12.63 2.65 -9.87
C LEU A 369 -11.28 2.97 -10.52
N LEU A 370 -10.40 1.97 -10.66
CA LEU A 370 -9.05 2.13 -11.20
C LEU A 370 -8.99 2.04 -12.73
#